data_AF-A0A6A6S0M4-F1
#
_entry.id   AF-A0A6A6S0M4-F1
#
_cell.length_a   1.000
_cell.length_b   1.000
_cell.length_c   1.000
_cell.angle_alpha   90.00
_cell.angle_beta   90.00
_cell.angle_gamma   90.00
#
_symmetry.space_group_name_H-M   'P 1'
#
loop_
_entity.id
_entity.type
_entity.pdbx_description
1 polymer ?
#
loop_
_entity_poly.entity_id
_entity_poly.type
_entity_poly.pdbx_seq_one_letter_code
_entity_poly.pdbx_strand_id
1 'polypeptide(L)'
;MATDLATKMVPFLNPPLCANSERVVNGELSPCTKSTTQTCNHCHLVQYCSKNCRNADWKHHKKICDGDLMKKDWMPRYVHEGRTPAYVGGPLHTPFGVPQYLWGNVPAIDILNLKDNEKDQGVDFKLLFAASGDLRNVIKTIVGLPKDYKGKCTLVINDANFHVASRNILLLLIALSFEPEVAAPIMIHLWYSALLPKSMLFALQHAILPILFEINVGLSFMPMDGHQYVRTFRSGDKYTMIVHLDKAGWIALKDMLMVPFGLTEDLAQSIRKRTMLAPERADYFDRAMYRQPPAARPKQRSRYSALC
;
A
#
# COMPACT_ATOMS: atom_id res chain seq x y z
N MET A 1 9.03 0.77 26.19
CA MET A 1 9.19 1.09 24.76
C MET A 1 8.04 0.53 23.92
N ALA A 2 7.70 -0.77 24.03
CA ALA A 2 6.55 -1.36 23.33
C ALA A 2 5.19 -0.68 23.64
N THR A 3 4.95 -0.30 24.89
CA THR A 3 3.71 0.39 25.33
C THR A 3 3.55 1.80 24.73
N ASP A 4 4.66 2.53 24.57
CA ASP A 4 4.66 3.86 23.92
C ASP A 4 4.42 3.74 22.41
N LEU A 5 5.02 2.74 21.75
CA LEU A 5 4.78 2.49 20.33
C LEU A 5 3.34 2.07 20.05
N ALA A 6 2.76 1.16 20.84
CA ALA A 6 1.37 0.76 20.72
C ALA A 6 0.42 1.97 20.84
N THR A 7 0.66 2.83 21.83
CA THR A 7 -0.12 4.07 22.01
C THR A 7 -0.04 4.98 20.79
N LYS A 8 1.15 5.13 20.19
CA LYS A 8 1.34 5.91 18.95
C LYS A 8 0.68 5.29 17.72
N MET A 9 0.38 3.98 17.74
CA MET A 9 -0.29 3.27 16.64
C MET A 9 -1.83 3.31 16.73
N VAL A 10 -2.40 3.54 17.92
CA VAL A 10 -3.86 3.57 18.15
C VAL A 10 -4.62 4.45 17.14
N PRO A 11 -4.18 5.68 16.80
CA PRO A 11 -4.89 6.52 15.85
C PRO A 11 -4.91 5.97 14.42
N PHE A 12 -4.01 5.05 14.08
CA PHE A 12 -3.94 4.42 12.76
C PHE A 12 -4.65 3.08 12.71
N LEU A 13 -4.72 2.38 13.85
CA LEU A 13 -5.48 1.14 13.99
C LEU A 13 -6.98 1.40 13.96
N ASN A 14 -7.42 2.46 14.64
CA ASN A 14 -8.82 2.88 14.70
C ASN A 14 -8.94 4.36 14.27
N PRO A 15 -8.68 4.66 12.99
CA PRO A 15 -8.66 6.03 12.53
C PRO A 15 -10.05 6.64 12.61
N PRO A 16 -10.17 7.91 13.03
CA PRO A 16 -11.44 8.58 12.96
C PRO A 16 -11.86 8.73 11.50
N LEU A 17 -13.06 8.23 11.19
CA LEU A 17 -13.57 8.20 9.81
C LEU A 17 -14.19 9.54 9.37
N CYS A 18 -14.33 10.49 10.29
CA CYS A 18 -14.91 11.80 9.98
C CYS A 18 -13.89 12.63 9.18
N ALA A 19 -14.23 12.96 7.93
CA ALA A 19 -13.33 13.65 7.01
C ALA A 19 -12.98 15.09 7.39
N ASN A 20 -13.67 15.67 8.37
CA ASN A 20 -13.33 16.98 8.90
C ASN A 20 -12.05 16.92 9.77
N SER A 21 -10.90 17.07 9.12
CA SER A 21 -9.56 17.04 9.72
C SER A 21 -9.09 18.40 10.26
N GLU A 22 -9.73 19.50 9.85
CA GLU A 22 -9.34 20.88 10.16
C GLU A 22 -10.37 21.59 11.05
N ARG A 23 -10.79 20.97 12.16
CA ARG A 23 -11.69 21.65 13.11
C ARG A 23 -10.90 22.60 13.99
N VAL A 24 -11.34 23.84 14.07
CA VAL A 24 -10.84 24.78 15.07
C VAL A 24 -11.48 24.45 16.41
N VAL A 25 -10.67 24.00 17.38
CA VAL A 25 -11.06 23.79 18.77
C VAL A 25 -10.10 24.61 19.63
N ASN A 26 -10.62 25.55 20.42
CA ASN A 26 -9.82 26.45 21.26
C ASN A 26 -8.73 27.22 20.48
N GLY A 27 -8.96 27.54 19.21
CA GLY A 27 -8.00 28.24 18.35
C GLY A 27 -6.99 27.34 17.63
N GLU A 28 -6.98 26.04 17.90
CA GLU A 28 -6.09 25.07 17.25
C GLU A 28 -6.83 24.15 16.27
N LEU A 29 -6.15 23.75 15.20
CA LEU A 29 -6.68 22.76 14.26
C LEU A 29 -6.56 21.36 14.84
N SER A 30 -7.67 20.64 14.88
CA SER A 30 -7.73 19.26 15.36
C SER A 30 -8.66 18.41 14.48
N PRO A 31 -8.29 17.16 14.16
CA PRO A 31 -9.18 16.23 13.48
C PRO A 31 -10.39 15.85 14.32
N CYS A 32 -11.55 15.69 13.68
CA CYS A 32 -12.75 15.20 14.36
C CYS A 32 -12.62 13.72 14.70
N THR A 33 -12.65 13.36 15.99
CA THR A 33 -12.53 11.96 16.44
C THR A 33 -13.85 11.20 16.60
N LYS A 34 -14.99 11.86 16.31
CA LYS A 34 -16.32 11.26 16.49
C LYS A 34 -16.62 10.24 15.39
N SER A 35 -17.27 9.15 15.78
CA SER A 35 -17.80 8.14 14.84
C SER A 35 -18.73 8.77 13.81
N THR A 36 -18.67 8.24 12.59
CA THR A 36 -19.44 8.75 11.45
C THR A 36 -20.83 8.13 11.41
N THR A 37 -21.80 8.92 10.95
CA THR A 37 -23.19 8.46 10.74
C THR A 37 -23.71 8.83 9.35
N GLN A 38 -22.98 9.70 8.63
CA GLN A 38 -23.44 10.31 7.39
C GLN A 38 -22.34 10.23 6.33
N THR A 39 -22.54 9.39 5.32
CA THR A 39 -21.74 9.39 4.09
C THR A 39 -22.22 10.50 3.17
N CYS A 40 -21.31 11.14 2.43
CA CYS A 40 -21.72 12.08 1.39
C CYS A 40 -22.50 11.34 0.29
N ASN A 41 -23.78 11.66 0.13
CA ASN A 41 -24.67 10.99 -0.83
C ASN A 41 -24.35 11.29 -2.30
N HIS A 42 -23.48 12.27 -2.59
CA HIS A 42 -23.12 12.62 -3.95
C HIS A 42 -21.90 11.85 -4.44
N CYS A 43 -20.79 11.92 -3.69
CA CYS A 43 -19.53 11.28 -4.10
C CYS A 43 -19.28 9.91 -3.45
N HIS A 44 -19.91 9.62 -2.30
CA HIS A 44 -19.68 8.41 -1.49
C HIS A 44 -18.21 8.20 -1.04
N LEU A 45 -17.37 9.25 -1.06
CA LEU A 45 -15.94 9.15 -0.73
C LEU A 45 -15.61 9.46 0.71
N VAL A 46 -16.40 10.36 1.32
CA VAL A 46 -16.14 10.88 2.67
C VAL A 46 -17.35 10.68 3.56
N GLN A 47 -17.09 10.62 4.86
CA GLN A 47 -18.10 10.46 5.89
C GLN A 47 -17.93 11.51 6.98
N TYR A 48 -19.01 11.84 7.66
CA TYR A 48 -19.04 12.84 8.70
C TYR A 48 -19.85 12.35 9.90
N CYS A 49 -19.51 12.83 11.09
CA CYS A 49 -20.30 12.60 12.29
C CYS A 49 -21.54 13.50 12.37
N SER A 50 -21.55 14.63 11.65
CA SER A 50 -22.61 15.64 11.71
C SER A 50 -22.62 16.56 10.48
N LYS A 51 -23.76 17.23 10.26
CA LYS A 51 -23.89 18.30 9.24
C LYS A 51 -22.90 19.44 9.46
N ASN A 52 -22.62 19.79 10.72
CA ASN A 52 -21.65 20.84 11.06
C ASN A 52 -20.23 20.47 10.58
N CYS A 53 -19.82 19.22 10.78
CA CYS A 53 -18.52 18.77 10.29
C CYS A 53 -18.45 18.75 8.76
N ARG A 54 -19.52 18.35 8.09
CA ARG A 54 -19.61 18.42 6.62
C ARG A 54 -19.50 19.86 6.12
N ASN A 55 -20.23 20.78 6.75
CA ASN A 55 -20.24 22.19 6.32
C ASN A 55 -18.87 22.86 6.55
N ALA A 56 -18.19 22.53 7.65
CA ALA A 56 -16.83 23.01 7.92
C ALA A 56 -15.82 22.49 6.89
N ASP A 57 -15.89 21.20 6.54
CA ASP A 57 -15.00 20.58 5.54
C ASP A 57 -15.37 20.94 4.08
N TRP A 58 -16.55 21.54 3.85
CA TRP A 58 -17.10 21.77 2.51
C TRP A 58 -16.14 22.52 1.56
N LYS A 59 -15.35 23.48 2.08
CA LYS A 59 -14.36 24.22 1.29
C LYS A 59 -13.32 23.31 0.63
N HIS A 60 -12.91 22.24 1.31
CA HIS A 60 -11.98 21.25 0.79
C HIS A 60 -12.73 20.19 -0.02
N HIS A 61 -13.81 19.65 0.55
CA HIS A 61 -14.60 18.57 -0.04
C HIS A 61 -15.19 18.92 -1.42
N LYS A 62 -15.71 20.13 -1.59
CA LYS A 62 -16.40 20.58 -2.81
C LYS A 62 -15.54 20.41 -4.06
N LYS A 63 -14.22 20.61 -3.96
CA LYS A 63 -13.30 20.50 -5.10
C LYS A 63 -13.31 19.11 -5.75
N ILE A 64 -13.59 18.09 -4.96
CA ILE A 64 -13.68 16.69 -5.40
C ILE A 64 -15.14 16.32 -5.67
N CYS A 65 -16.05 16.69 -4.76
CA CYS A 65 -17.47 16.34 -4.82
C CYS A 65 -18.20 16.96 -6.01
N ASP A 66 -17.88 18.20 -6.36
CA ASP A 66 -18.51 18.94 -7.46
C ASP A 66 -17.53 19.13 -8.63
N GLY A 67 -16.41 18.40 -8.64
CA GLY A 67 -15.40 18.50 -9.69
C GLY A 67 -15.87 17.89 -11.02
N ASP A 68 -15.22 18.25 -12.12
CA ASP A 68 -15.64 17.82 -13.48
C ASP A 68 -15.75 16.30 -13.64
N LEU A 69 -14.89 15.53 -12.95
CA LEU A 69 -14.94 14.08 -13.00
C LEU A 69 -16.25 13.47 -12.46
N MET A 70 -16.99 14.20 -11.62
CA MET A 70 -18.29 13.79 -11.10
C MET A 70 -19.44 13.98 -12.11
N LYS A 71 -19.22 14.69 -13.22
CA LYS A 71 -20.25 14.93 -14.23
C LYS A 71 -20.57 13.63 -14.98
N LYS A 72 -21.85 13.35 -15.20
CA LYS A 72 -22.31 12.14 -15.92
C LYS A 72 -21.88 12.16 -17.38
N ASP A 73 -21.90 13.33 -17.97
CA ASP A 73 -21.50 13.68 -19.33
C ASP A 73 -20.01 14.05 -19.45
N TRP A 74 -19.21 13.80 -18.40
CA TRP A 74 -17.76 14.00 -18.50
C TRP A 74 -17.17 13.18 -19.65
N MET A 75 -16.42 13.85 -20.53
CA MET A 75 -15.71 13.22 -21.63
C MET A 75 -14.19 13.41 -21.48
N PRO A 76 -13.38 12.48 -22.02
CA PRO A 76 -11.94 12.64 -22.12
C PRO A 76 -11.53 13.91 -22.87
N ARG A 77 -10.37 14.48 -22.53
CA ARG A 77 -9.85 15.70 -23.17
C ARG A 77 -9.74 15.59 -24.69
N TYR A 78 -9.24 14.46 -25.19
CA TYR A 78 -9.08 14.23 -26.62
C TYR A 78 -10.41 14.28 -27.41
N VAL A 79 -11.56 14.04 -26.76
CA VAL A 79 -12.87 14.18 -27.41
C VAL A 79 -13.22 15.65 -27.60
N HIS A 80 -13.05 16.47 -26.56
CA HIS A 80 -13.30 17.91 -26.62
C HIS A 80 -12.32 18.64 -27.55
N GLU A 81 -11.08 18.17 -27.59
CA GLU A 81 -10.01 18.69 -28.45
C GLU A 81 -10.13 18.21 -29.90
N GLY A 82 -11.02 17.26 -30.20
CA GLY A 82 -11.19 16.71 -31.56
C GLY A 82 -9.94 16.00 -32.09
N ARG A 83 -9.08 15.46 -31.22
CA ARG A 83 -7.81 14.84 -31.60
C ARG A 83 -7.81 13.33 -31.46
N THR A 84 -6.92 12.70 -32.21
CA THR A 84 -6.61 11.28 -32.02
C THR A 84 -5.88 11.07 -30.68
N PRO A 85 -6.34 10.14 -29.82
CA PRO A 85 -5.63 9.80 -28.58
C PRO A 85 -4.27 9.15 -28.85
N ALA A 86 -3.29 9.39 -27.98
CA ALA A 86 -1.91 8.90 -28.09
C ALA A 86 -1.77 7.37 -28.11
N TYR A 87 -2.79 6.64 -27.64
CA TYR A 87 -2.82 5.17 -27.64
C TYR A 87 -3.41 4.58 -28.93
N VAL A 88 -3.89 5.41 -29.87
CA VAL A 88 -4.40 4.98 -31.19
C VAL A 88 -3.28 5.13 -32.22
N GLY A 89 -2.96 4.06 -32.94
CA GLY A 89 -1.88 4.05 -33.95
C GLY A 89 -0.46 3.96 -33.39
N GLY A 90 -0.30 3.93 -32.06
CA GLY A 90 0.97 3.71 -31.38
C GLY A 90 1.21 2.23 -31.01
N PRO A 91 2.38 1.91 -30.42
CA PRO A 91 2.66 0.57 -29.91
C PRO A 91 1.67 0.16 -28.81
N LEU A 92 1.33 -1.14 -28.72
CA LEU A 92 0.40 -1.70 -27.73
C LEU A 92 0.77 -1.36 -26.28
N HIS A 93 2.07 -1.13 -26.03
CA HIS A 93 2.59 -0.71 -24.74
C HIS A 93 3.52 0.50 -24.95
N THR A 94 3.10 1.67 -24.48
CA THR A 94 3.96 2.86 -24.42
C THR A 94 4.68 2.88 -23.07
N PRO A 95 5.99 2.56 -23.02
CA PRO A 95 6.75 2.63 -21.78
C PRO A 95 6.79 4.08 -21.30
N PHE A 96 6.59 4.28 -20.00
CA PHE A 96 6.76 5.59 -19.35
C PHE A 96 7.33 5.38 -17.95
N GLY A 97 8.41 6.09 -17.66
CA GLY A 97 9.18 5.91 -16.43
C GLY A 97 9.77 4.50 -16.30
N VAL A 98 10.20 4.17 -15.09
CA VAL A 98 10.62 2.81 -14.76
C VAL A 98 9.36 1.95 -14.59
N PRO A 99 9.24 0.80 -15.27
CA PRO A 99 8.08 -0.08 -15.12
C PRO A 99 8.01 -0.62 -13.69
N GLN A 100 7.14 -0.02 -12.88
CA GLN A 100 6.90 -0.38 -11.49
C GLN A 100 5.42 -0.65 -11.29
N TYR A 101 5.12 -1.68 -10.49
CA TYR A 101 3.75 -2.02 -10.10
C TYR A 101 3.55 -1.63 -8.65
N LEU A 102 2.63 -0.70 -8.38
CA LEU A 102 2.38 -0.22 -7.02
C LEU A 102 1.63 -1.26 -6.18
N TRP A 103 0.76 -2.04 -6.79
CA TRP A 103 -0.04 -3.07 -6.15
C TRP A 103 -0.57 -4.06 -7.18
N GLY A 104 -0.95 -5.26 -6.74
CA GLY A 104 -1.63 -6.26 -7.56
C GLY A 104 -2.95 -5.74 -8.17
N ASN A 105 -3.32 -6.29 -9.31
CA ASN A 105 -4.46 -5.88 -10.12
C ASN A 105 -5.69 -6.81 -9.99
N VAL A 106 -5.63 -7.82 -9.13
CA VAL A 106 -6.71 -8.79 -8.88
C VAL A 106 -7.28 -8.63 -7.47
N PRO A 107 -8.57 -8.92 -7.20
CA PRO A 107 -9.07 -8.95 -5.83
C PRO A 107 -8.30 -9.97 -4.97
N ALA A 108 -8.38 -9.83 -3.65
CA ALA A 108 -7.82 -10.83 -2.75
C ALA A 108 -8.62 -12.12 -2.84
N ILE A 109 -7.96 -13.21 -3.23
CA ILE A 109 -8.55 -14.53 -3.45
C ILE A 109 -7.93 -15.49 -2.44
N ASP A 110 -8.78 -16.27 -1.77
CA ASP A 110 -8.37 -17.46 -1.05
C ASP A 110 -8.18 -18.57 -2.08
N ILE A 111 -6.91 -18.89 -2.39
CA ILE A 111 -6.61 -19.88 -3.43
C ILE A 111 -6.80 -21.31 -2.93
N LEU A 112 -6.74 -21.50 -1.61
CA LEU A 112 -6.95 -22.81 -1.00
C LEU A 112 -8.44 -23.09 -0.92
N ASN A 113 -9.23 -22.12 -0.45
CA ASN A 113 -10.66 -22.25 -0.17
C ASN A 113 -10.99 -23.62 0.44
N LEU A 114 -10.35 -23.89 1.59
CA LEU A 114 -10.20 -25.23 2.15
C LEU A 114 -11.53 -25.99 2.26
N LYS A 115 -12.59 -25.27 2.66
CA LYS A 115 -13.92 -25.83 2.86
C LYS A 115 -14.51 -26.44 1.59
N ASP A 116 -14.30 -25.78 0.45
CA ASP A 116 -14.96 -26.17 -0.81
C ASP A 116 -14.04 -27.03 -1.70
N ASN A 117 -12.72 -26.78 -1.67
CA ASN A 117 -11.76 -27.42 -2.58
C ASN A 117 -11.11 -28.69 -2.00
N GLU A 118 -10.47 -28.61 -0.83
CA GLU A 118 -9.60 -29.69 -0.32
C GLU A 118 -10.30 -30.61 0.69
N LYS A 119 -11.26 -30.07 1.47
CA LYS A 119 -12.12 -30.78 2.45
C LYS A 119 -11.40 -31.56 3.58
N ASP A 120 -10.08 -31.65 3.56
CA ASP A 120 -9.25 -32.24 4.63
C ASP A 120 -8.40 -31.15 5.31
N GLN A 121 -8.58 -31.01 6.62
CA GLN A 121 -7.90 -29.99 7.44
C GLN A 121 -6.66 -30.55 8.16
N GLY A 122 -6.41 -31.86 8.06
CA GLY A 122 -5.32 -32.56 8.75
C GLY A 122 -4.01 -32.65 7.96
N VAL A 123 -4.01 -32.20 6.70
CA VAL A 123 -2.84 -32.31 5.80
C VAL A 123 -1.96 -31.07 5.84
N ASP A 124 -0.70 -31.26 5.46
CA ASP A 124 0.24 -30.17 5.21
C ASP A 124 0.00 -29.55 3.83
N PHE A 125 -0.05 -28.21 3.76
CA PHE A 125 -0.18 -27.48 2.50
C PHE A 125 1.16 -26.88 2.06
N LYS A 126 1.40 -26.90 0.74
CA LYS A 126 2.54 -26.24 0.09
C LYS A 126 2.01 -25.40 -1.07
N LEU A 127 1.99 -24.08 -0.90
CA LEU A 127 1.36 -23.14 -1.82
C LEU A 127 2.40 -22.27 -2.51
N LEU A 128 2.30 -22.16 -3.84
CA LEU A 128 3.15 -21.29 -4.65
C LEU A 128 2.36 -20.05 -5.09
N PHE A 129 2.81 -18.87 -4.65
CA PHE A 129 2.36 -17.56 -5.11
C PHE A 129 3.39 -16.99 -6.09
N ALA A 130 3.36 -17.53 -7.32
CA ALA A 130 4.27 -17.12 -8.38
C ALA A 130 3.93 -15.71 -8.87
N ALA A 131 4.94 -14.85 -9.04
CA ALA A 131 4.76 -13.46 -9.48
C ALA A 131 3.65 -12.73 -8.70
N SER A 132 3.75 -12.83 -7.37
CA SER A 132 2.66 -12.51 -6.44
C SER A 132 2.11 -11.09 -6.59
N GLY A 133 2.93 -10.11 -7.01
CA GLY A 133 2.55 -8.70 -7.11
C GLY A 133 2.36 -8.01 -5.75
N ASP A 134 1.75 -8.70 -4.78
CA ASP A 134 1.66 -8.37 -3.36
C ASP A 134 1.13 -9.54 -2.50
N LEU A 135 0.92 -9.30 -1.20
CA LEU A 135 0.52 -10.35 -0.25
C LEU A 135 -1.00 -10.53 -0.10
N ARG A 136 -1.85 -9.92 -0.93
CA ARG A 136 -3.32 -9.95 -0.70
C ARG A 136 -3.88 -11.37 -0.73
N ASN A 137 -3.43 -12.18 -1.70
CA ASN A 137 -3.86 -13.57 -1.87
C ASN A 137 -3.24 -14.45 -0.78
N VAL A 138 -1.98 -14.19 -0.44
CA VAL A 138 -1.26 -14.86 0.66
C VAL A 138 -2.04 -14.68 1.97
N ILE A 139 -2.31 -13.44 2.36
CA ILE A 139 -3.03 -13.12 3.59
C ILE A 139 -4.45 -13.69 3.56
N LYS A 140 -5.18 -13.52 2.45
CA LYS A 140 -6.55 -14.02 2.33
C LYS A 140 -6.63 -15.54 2.46
N THR A 141 -5.64 -16.25 1.90
CA THR A 141 -5.52 -17.71 1.99
C THR A 141 -5.17 -18.17 3.40
N ILE A 142 -4.20 -17.52 4.06
CA ILE A 142 -3.85 -17.84 5.46
C ILE A 142 -5.04 -17.60 6.39
N VAL A 143 -5.73 -16.48 6.26
CA VAL A 143 -6.92 -16.15 7.07
C VAL A 143 -8.09 -17.10 6.79
N GLY A 144 -8.12 -17.72 5.61
CA GLY A 144 -9.08 -18.76 5.26
C GLY A 144 -8.85 -20.10 5.97
N LEU A 145 -7.69 -20.32 6.59
CA LEU A 145 -7.42 -21.52 7.36
C LEU A 145 -8.25 -21.56 8.66
N PRO A 146 -8.75 -22.74 9.06
CA PRO A 146 -9.40 -22.93 10.35
C PRO A 146 -8.47 -22.55 11.52
N LYS A 147 -9.03 -21.98 12.59
CA LYS A 147 -8.27 -21.59 13.79
C LYS A 147 -7.56 -22.78 14.47
N ASP A 148 -8.11 -23.97 14.29
CA ASP A 148 -7.64 -25.25 14.82
C ASP A 148 -6.84 -26.07 13.81
N TYR A 149 -6.50 -25.51 12.64
CA TYR A 149 -5.64 -26.15 11.64
C TYR A 149 -4.34 -26.65 12.29
N LYS A 150 -4.07 -27.96 12.14
CA LYS A 150 -2.93 -28.65 12.78
C LYS A 150 -1.78 -28.94 11.82
N GLY A 151 -2.04 -28.91 10.52
CA GLY A 151 -1.02 -29.13 9.51
C GLY A 151 -0.01 -27.99 9.44
N LYS A 152 1.09 -28.24 8.73
CA LYS A 152 2.07 -27.23 8.36
C LYS A 152 1.65 -26.57 7.06
N CYS A 153 1.57 -25.24 7.02
CA CYS A 153 1.34 -24.49 5.79
C CYS A 153 2.65 -23.83 5.34
N THR A 154 3.17 -24.26 4.19
CA THR A 154 4.37 -23.73 3.56
C THR A 154 3.98 -22.85 2.39
N LEU A 155 4.46 -21.60 2.38
CA LEU A 155 4.15 -20.62 1.33
C LEU A 155 5.44 -20.24 0.63
N VAL A 156 5.47 -20.35 -0.71
CA VAL A 156 6.57 -19.90 -1.56
C VAL A 156 6.08 -18.68 -2.33
N ILE A 157 6.73 -17.54 -2.13
CA ILE A 157 6.33 -16.26 -2.72
C ILE A 157 7.52 -15.70 -3.49
N ASN A 158 7.32 -15.34 -4.76
CA ASN A 158 8.34 -14.66 -5.54
C ASN A 158 7.76 -13.52 -6.38
N ASP A 159 8.64 -12.67 -6.87
CA ASP A 159 8.34 -11.64 -7.87
C ASP A 159 9.61 -11.32 -8.67
N ALA A 160 9.47 -11.03 -9.96
CA ALA A 160 10.59 -10.61 -10.80
C ALA A 160 10.98 -9.14 -10.52
N ASN A 161 10.05 -8.34 -10.01
CA ASN A 161 10.32 -6.97 -9.61
C ASN A 161 10.85 -6.95 -8.16
N PHE A 162 12.13 -6.57 -8.03
CA PHE A 162 12.80 -6.50 -6.73
C PHE A 162 12.10 -5.58 -5.71
N HIS A 163 11.49 -4.46 -6.14
CA HIS A 163 10.78 -3.57 -5.21
C HIS A 163 9.51 -4.22 -4.66
N VAL A 164 8.81 -5.00 -5.49
CA VAL A 164 7.65 -5.78 -5.06
C VAL A 164 8.06 -6.87 -4.08
N ALA A 165 9.09 -7.65 -4.42
CA ALA A 165 9.63 -8.70 -3.55
C ALA A 165 10.11 -8.13 -2.21
N SER A 166 10.86 -7.02 -2.23
CA SER A 166 11.37 -6.34 -1.04
C SER A 166 10.26 -5.78 -0.16
N ARG A 167 9.23 -5.16 -0.74
CA ARG A 167 8.05 -4.71 0.04
C ARG A 167 7.37 -5.90 0.71
N ASN A 168 7.18 -7.01 0.00
CA ASN A 168 6.56 -8.22 0.56
C ASN A 168 7.42 -8.81 1.69
N ILE A 169 8.76 -8.81 1.55
CA ILE A 169 9.69 -9.20 2.61
C ILE A 169 9.53 -8.28 3.83
N LEU A 170 9.54 -6.96 3.66
CA LEU A 170 9.35 -6.01 4.75
C LEU A 170 8.02 -6.20 5.47
N LEU A 171 6.92 -6.42 4.74
CA LEU A 171 5.61 -6.69 5.33
C LEU A 171 5.61 -7.93 6.21
N LEU A 172 6.29 -9.01 5.78
CA LEU A 172 6.41 -10.23 6.57
C LEU A 172 7.36 -10.05 7.77
N LEU A 173 8.46 -9.31 7.62
CA LEU A 173 9.33 -8.96 8.73
C LEU A 173 8.59 -8.13 9.78
N ILE A 174 7.76 -7.17 9.37
CA ILE A 174 6.90 -6.40 10.27
C ILE A 174 5.94 -7.33 11.04
N ALA A 175 5.30 -8.27 10.35
CA ALA A 175 4.41 -9.23 11.00
C ALA A 175 5.13 -10.15 12.00
N LEU A 176 6.43 -10.40 11.81
CA LEU A 176 7.25 -11.21 12.72
C LEU A 176 7.83 -10.39 13.89
N SER A 177 8.07 -9.10 13.69
CA SER A 177 8.78 -8.23 14.65
C SER A 177 7.85 -7.48 15.62
N PHE A 178 6.56 -7.40 15.36
CA PHE A 178 5.62 -6.60 16.14
C PHE A 178 4.35 -7.37 16.50
N GLU A 179 3.74 -7.00 17.63
CA GLU A 179 2.39 -7.43 17.98
C GLU A 179 1.35 -6.97 16.94
N PRO A 180 0.26 -7.71 16.73
CA PRO A 180 -0.72 -7.43 15.66
C PRO A 180 -1.25 -5.99 15.63
N GLU A 181 -1.48 -5.39 16.79
CA GLU A 181 -2.01 -4.03 16.94
C GLU A 181 -1.04 -2.95 16.47
N VAL A 182 0.27 -3.26 16.46
CA VAL A 182 1.34 -2.40 15.95
C VAL A 182 1.67 -2.76 14.49
N ALA A 183 1.76 -4.05 14.18
CA ALA A 183 2.11 -4.55 12.86
C ALA A 183 1.08 -4.12 11.80
N ALA A 184 -0.21 -4.32 12.06
CA ALA A 184 -1.25 -4.12 11.05
C ALA A 184 -1.31 -2.67 10.52
N PRO A 185 -1.30 -1.60 11.37
CA PRO A 185 -1.22 -0.24 10.88
C PRO A 185 0.03 0.04 10.06
N ILE A 186 1.20 -0.39 10.54
CA ILE A 186 2.48 -0.18 9.84
C ILE A 186 2.45 -0.86 8.45
N MET A 187 1.98 -2.11 8.39
CA MET A 187 1.85 -2.86 7.14
C MET A 187 0.91 -2.15 6.15
N ILE A 188 -0.26 -1.72 6.60
CA ILE A 188 -1.23 -1.02 5.75
C ILE A 188 -0.65 0.30 5.21
N HIS A 189 0.02 1.08 6.06
CA HIS A 189 0.63 2.34 5.64
C HIS A 189 1.81 2.11 4.69
N LEU A 190 2.68 1.14 4.96
CA LEU A 190 3.78 0.77 4.06
C LEU A 190 3.27 0.30 2.69
N TRP A 191 2.12 -0.37 2.67
CA TRP A 191 1.56 -0.92 1.44
C TRP A 191 0.82 0.11 0.59
N TYR A 192 0.03 1.00 1.22
CA TYR A 192 -0.93 1.83 0.49
C TYR A 192 -0.73 3.34 0.61
N SER A 193 0.06 3.81 1.58
CA SER A 193 0.24 5.25 1.76
C SER A 193 1.28 5.81 0.80
N ALA A 194 1.09 7.07 0.40
CA ALA A 194 2.08 7.79 -0.40
C ALA A 194 3.33 8.17 0.42
N LEU A 195 3.14 8.36 1.73
CA LEU A 195 4.16 8.72 2.70
C LEU A 195 3.93 7.92 3.98
N LEU A 196 5.02 7.58 4.67
CA LEU A 196 4.97 6.85 5.92
C LEU A 196 5.02 7.84 7.10
N PRO A 197 4.13 7.71 8.11
CA PRO A 197 4.23 8.51 9.34
C PRO A 197 5.60 8.33 10.01
N LYS A 198 6.15 9.43 10.56
CA LYS A 198 7.47 9.43 11.23
C LYS A 198 7.57 8.39 12.35
N SER A 199 6.50 8.19 13.12
CA SER A 199 6.46 7.18 14.19
C SER A 199 6.60 5.75 13.65
N MET A 200 6.00 5.45 12.50
CA MET A 200 6.08 4.14 11.85
C MET A 200 7.47 3.93 11.25
N LEU A 201 8.03 4.93 10.57
CA LEU A 201 9.40 4.86 10.05
C LEU A 201 10.41 4.63 11.18
N PHE A 202 10.28 5.37 12.28
CA PHE A 202 11.13 5.18 13.46
C PHE A 202 11.02 3.77 14.02
N ALA A 203 9.80 3.21 14.10
CA ALA A 203 9.61 1.82 14.55
C ALA A 203 10.33 0.82 13.64
N LEU A 204 10.21 0.96 12.32
CA LEU A 204 10.91 0.12 11.34
C LEU A 204 12.43 0.24 11.46
N GLN A 205 12.94 1.46 11.59
CA GLN A 205 14.37 1.73 11.75
C GLN A 205 14.93 1.23 13.08
N HIS A 206 14.12 1.17 14.14
CA HIS A 206 14.58 0.65 15.42
C HIS A 206 14.54 -0.88 15.48
N ALA A 207 13.50 -1.51 14.92
CA ALA A 207 13.28 -2.95 15.06
C ALA A 207 13.89 -3.79 13.92
N ILE A 208 13.86 -3.30 12.67
CA ILE A 208 14.19 -4.11 11.49
C ILE A 208 15.54 -3.71 10.89
N LEU A 209 15.83 -2.40 10.80
CA LEU A 209 17.06 -1.92 10.18
C LEU A 209 18.35 -2.50 10.82
N PRO A 210 18.48 -2.67 12.16
CA PRO A 210 19.69 -3.27 12.74
C PRO A 210 19.94 -4.70 12.24
N ILE A 211 18.87 -5.50 12.12
CA ILE A 211 18.94 -6.87 11.62
C ILE A 211 19.46 -6.90 10.17
N LEU A 212 18.93 -6.02 9.32
CA LEU A 212 19.36 -5.89 7.92
C LEU A 212 20.79 -5.34 7.81
N PHE A 213 21.19 -4.45 8.72
CA PHE A 213 22.54 -3.91 8.79
C PHE A 213 23.55 -5.01 9.13
N GLU A 214 23.29 -5.84 10.15
CA GLU A 214 24.15 -6.97 10.52
C GLU A 214 24.30 -7.99 9.38
N ILE A 215 23.21 -8.30 8.67
CA ILE A 215 23.26 -9.16 7.48
C ILE A 215 24.23 -8.59 6.45
N ASN A 216 24.12 -7.29 6.16
CA ASN A 216 24.99 -6.64 5.16
C ASN A 216 26.45 -6.56 5.59
N VAL A 217 26.73 -6.34 6.87
CA VAL A 217 28.10 -6.42 7.42
C VAL A 217 28.67 -7.82 7.19
N GLY A 218 27.91 -8.88 7.48
CA GLY A 218 28.34 -10.26 7.21
C GLY A 218 28.54 -10.59 5.73
N LEU A 219 27.97 -9.80 4.82
CA LEU A 219 28.12 -9.96 3.36
C LEU A 219 29.20 -9.04 2.75
N SER A 220 29.84 -8.19 3.55
CA SER A 220 30.79 -7.16 3.08
C SER A 220 31.91 -7.72 2.21
N PHE A 221 32.49 -8.87 2.57
CA PHE A 221 33.57 -9.53 1.82
C PHE A 221 33.10 -10.51 0.73
N MET A 222 31.79 -10.72 0.61
CA MET A 222 31.23 -11.64 -0.38
C MET A 222 31.20 -11.01 -1.79
N PRO A 223 31.33 -11.78 -2.89
CA PRO A 223 31.26 -11.24 -4.24
C PRO A 223 29.86 -10.71 -4.60
N MET A 224 29.80 -9.82 -5.61
CA MET A 224 28.55 -9.36 -6.24
C MET A 224 28.36 -10.11 -7.58
N ASP A 225 28.21 -11.42 -7.51
CA ASP A 225 28.13 -12.33 -8.66
C ASP A 225 26.70 -12.88 -8.91
N GLY A 226 25.70 -12.37 -8.18
CA GLY A 226 24.32 -12.84 -8.24
C GLY A 226 24.04 -14.09 -7.39
N HIS A 227 25.03 -14.59 -6.64
CA HIS A 227 24.83 -15.69 -5.70
C HIS A 227 23.78 -15.34 -4.65
N GLN A 228 22.86 -16.28 -4.39
CA GLN A 228 21.77 -16.09 -3.44
C GLN A 228 22.21 -16.40 -2.01
N TYR A 229 22.16 -15.40 -1.14
CA TYR A 229 22.43 -15.54 0.29
C TYR A 229 21.12 -15.73 1.05
N VAL A 230 21.01 -16.85 1.75
CA VAL A 230 19.81 -17.23 2.50
C VAL A 230 19.87 -16.71 3.93
N ARG A 231 18.76 -16.16 4.43
CA ARG A 231 18.57 -15.82 5.85
C ARG A 231 17.26 -16.39 6.35
N THR A 232 17.29 -16.90 7.56
CA THR A 232 16.11 -17.47 8.23
C THR A 232 15.75 -16.60 9.43
N PHE A 233 14.50 -16.15 9.46
CA PHE A 233 13.89 -15.41 10.56
C PHE A 233 12.87 -16.32 11.24
N ARG A 234 12.87 -16.34 12.57
CA ARG A 234 11.96 -17.17 13.37
C ARG A 234 11.24 -16.31 14.39
N SER A 235 9.97 -16.64 14.64
CA SER A 235 9.20 -16.09 15.75
C SER A 235 8.54 -17.25 16.49
N GLY A 236 9.12 -17.56 17.66
CA GLY A 236 8.84 -18.80 18.40
C GLY A 236 9.07 -20.06 17.55
N ASP A 237 8.43 -21.16 17.94
CA ASP A 237 8.50 -22.44 17.22
C ASP A 237 7.47 -22.56 16.08
N LYS A 238 6.55 -21.58 15.98
CA LYS A 238 5.41 -21.65 15.06
C LYS A 238 5.68 -21.04 13.70
N TYR A 239 6.49 -19.98 13.64
CA TYR A 239 6.67 -19.20 12.41
C TYR A 239 8.12 -19.17 11.96
N THR A 240 8.34 -19.52 10.71
CA THR A 240 9.65 -19.46 10.05
C THR A 240 9.50 -18.78 8.71
N MET A 241 10.34 -17.78 8.46
CA MET A 241 10.45 -17.07 7.19
C MET A 241 11.87 -17.25 6.66
N ILE A 242 11.99 -17.69 5.41
CA ILE A 242 13.28 -17.87 4.74
C ILE A 242 13.32 -16.90 3.56
N VAL A 243 14.35 -16.07 3.53
CA VAL A 243 14.55 -15.06 2.48
C VAL A 243 15.78 -15.41 1.67
N HIS A 244 15.60 -15.40 0.35
CA HIS A 244 16.65 -15.58 -0.64
C HIS A 244 16.81 -14.28 -1.40
N LEU A 245 17.97 -13.63 -1.26
CA LEU A 245 18.37 -12.47 -2.04
C LEU A 245 19.85 -12.55 -2.35
N ASP A 246 20.29 -11.97 -3.46
CA ASP A 246 21.71 -11.75 -3.69
C ASP A 246 22.25 -10.62 -2.80
N LYS A 247 23.57 -10.42 -2.82
CA LYS A 247 24.23 -9.35 -2.02
C LYS A 247 23.67 -7.96 -2.34
N ALA A 248 23.41 -7.66 -3.61
CA ALA A 248 22.86 -6.37 -4.03
C ALA A 248 21.45 -6.16 -3.46
N GLY A 249 20.62 -7.20 -3.46
CA GLY A 249 19.28 -7.20 -2.91
C GLY A 249 19.26 -6.99 -1.40
N TRP A 250 20.17 -7.61 -0.65
CA TRP A 250 20.29 -7.37 0.80
C TRP A 250 20.70 -5.93 1.13
N ILE A 251 21.61 -5.35 0.35
CA ILE A 251 22.00 -3.94 0.47
C ILE A 251 20.79 -3.02 0.18
N ALA A 252 20.13 -3.24 -0.96
CA ALA A 252 18.99 -2.43 -1.38
C ALA A 252 17.78 -2.56 -0.43
N LEU A 253 17.53 -3.75 0.13
CA LEU A 253 16.46 -3.97 1.12
C LEU A 253 16.71 -3.15 2.39
N LYS A 254 17.96 -3.08 2.87
CA LYS A 254 18.34 -2.21 3.99
C LYS A 254 18.12 -0.74 3.63
N ASP A 255 18.57 -0.32 2.45
CA ASP A 255 18.50 1.07 2.00
C ASP A 255 17.05 1.58 1.86
N MET A 256 16.08 0.70 1.61
CA MET A 256 14.66 1.06 1.59
C MET A 256 14.14 1.62 2.92
N LEU A 257 14.77 1.31 4.06
CA LEU A 257 14.40 1.86 5.37
C LEU A 257 15.14 3.17 5.69
N MET A 258 16.01 3.63 4.80
CA MET A 258 16.75 4.88 4.93
C MET A 258 16.10 5.96 4.07
N VAL A 259 15.93 7.16 4.63
CA VAL A 259 15.50 8.32 3.84
C VAL A 259 16.72 8.87 3.10
N PRO A 260 16.70 8.94 1.76
CA PRO A 260 17.81 9.50 1.00
C PRO A 260 18.13 10.93 1.44
N PHE A 261 19.42 11.26 1.50
CA PHE A 261 19.85 12.61 1.84
C PHE A 261 19.23 13.63 0.89
N GLY A 262 18.63 14.69 1.45
CA GLY A 262 17.96 15.75 0.68
C GLY A 262 16.56 15.43 0.19
N LEU A 263 16.03 14.21 0.41
CA LEU A 263 14.64 13.89 0.05
C LEU A 263 13.68 14.43 1.11
N THR A 264 13.12 15.62 0.84
CA THR A 264 12.05 16.21 1.66
C THR A 264 10.68 15.64 1.31
N GLU A 265 9.69 15.86 2.19
CA GLU A 265 8.30 15.48 1.93
C GLU A 265 7.76 16.13 0.63
N ASP A 266 7.97 17.43 0.46
CA ASP A 266 7.54 18.16 -0.74
C ASP A 266 8.19 17.63 -2.01
N LEU A 267 9.49 17.31 -1.95
CA LEU A 267 10.20 16.73 -3.07
C LEU A 267 9.67 15.34 -3.41
N ALA A 268 9.44 14.49 -2.40
CA ALA A 268 8.84 13.16 -2.59
C ALA A 268 7.44 13.24 -3.22
N GLN A 269 6.59 14.16 -2.74
CA GLN A 269 5.27 14.41 -3.33
C GLN A 269 5.37 14.92 -4.77
N SER A 270 6.33 15.80 -5.06
CA SER A 270 6.56 16.33 -6.42
C SER A 270 6.99 15.23 -7.39
N ILE A 271 7.95 14.38 -6.99
CA ILE A 271 8.39 13.22 -7.78
C ILE A 271 7.22 12.26 -8.04
N ARG A 272 6.43 11.97 -7.00
CA ARG A 272 5.23 11.13 -7.13
C ARG A 272 4.24 11.74 -8.11
N LYS A 273 3.88 13.02 -7.97
CA LYS A 273 2.92 13.70 -8.85
C LYS A 273 3.41 13.72 -10.30
N ARG A 274 4.70 14.00 -10.53
CA ARG A 274 5.31 13.95 -11.87
C ARG A 274 5.16 12.58 -12.51
N THR A 275 5.28 11.52 -11.73
CA THR A 275 5.15 10.13 -12.24
C THR A 275 3.69 9.74 -12.44
N MET A 276 2.83 10.05 -11.47
CA MET A 276 1.43 9.58 -11.41
C MET A 276 0.46 10.43 -12.23
N LEU A 277 0.80 11.69 -12.51
CA LEU A 277 0.02 12.66 -13.27
C LEU A 277 0.80 13.21 -14.47
N ALA A 278 1.72 12.41 -15.00
CA ALA A 278 2.52 12.74 -16.18
C ALA A 278 1.64 13.22 -17.35
N PRO A 279 1.88 14.42 -17.90
CA PRO A 279 1.13 14.93 -19.05
C PRO A 279 1.13 13.98 -20.25
N GLU A 280 2.23 13.27 -20.47
CA GLU A 280 2.41 12.27 -21.53
C GLU A 280 1.45 11.07 -21.38
N ARG A 281 0.91 10.87 -20.18
CA ARG A 281 -0.04 9.80 -19.85
C ARG A 281 -1.48 10.29 -19.73
N ALA A 282 -1.74 11.55 -20.08
CA ALA A 282 -3.06 12.18 -20.02
C ALA A 282 -4.17 11.33 -20.65
N ASP A 283 -3.95 10.79 -21.85
CA ASP A 283 -4.97 10.03 -22.57
C ASP A 283 -5.27 8.67 -21.95
N TYR A 284 -4.23 8.05 -21.42
CA TYR A 284 -4.35 6.78 -20.71
C TYR A 284 -5.13 6.96 -19.41
N PHE A 285 -4.84 8.05 -18.68
CA PHE A 285 -5.59 8.44 -17.51
C PHE A 285 -7.05 8.74 -17.86
N ASP A 286 -7.31 9.58 -18.85
CA ASP A 286 -8.67 9.95 -19.24
C ASP A 286 -9.47 8.74 -19.74
N ARG A 287 -8.85 7.84 -20.51
CA ARG A 287 -9.44 6.55 -20.92
C ARG A 287 -9.79 5.67 -19.72
N ALA A 288 -8.92 5.62 -18.71
CA ALA A 288 -9.19 4.88 -17.49
C ALA A 288 -10.37 5.48 -16.70
N MET A 289 -10.45 6.81 -16.58
CA MET A 289 -11.56 7.51 -15.92
C MET A 289 -12.88 7.35 -16.66
N TYR A 290 -12.86 7.38 -17.99
CA TYR A 290 -14.07 7.24 -18.80
C TYR A 290 -14.80 5.93 -18.56
N ARG A 291 -14.04 4.86 -18.31
CA ARG A 291 -14.56 3.51 -18.00
C ARG A 291 -15.12 3.36 -16.59
N GLN A 292 -15.06 4.41 -15.77
CA GLN A 292 -15.52 4.39 -14.39
C GLN A 292 -16.84 5.16 -14.25
N PRO A 293 -17.72 4.76 -13.33
CA PRO A 293 -18.88 5.56 -12.97
C PRO A 293 -18.44 6.89 -12.32
N PRO A 294 -19.27 7.95 -12.37
CA PRO A 294 -18.89 9.29 -11.90
C PRO A 294 -18.28 9.31 -10.50
N ALA A 295 -18.90 8.64 -9.51
CA ALA A 295 -18.40 8.59 -8.14
C ALA A 295 -17.02 7.90 -7.97
N ALA A 296 -16.63 7.01 -8.90
CA ALA A 296 -15.36 6.30 -8.82
C ALA A 296 -14.19 7.09 -9.42
N ARG A 297 -14.44 8.03 -10.34
CA ARG A 297 -13.37 8.79 -11.02
C ARG A 297 -12.58 9.68 -10.06
N PRO A 298 -13.19 10.51 -9.18
CA PRO A 298 -12.41 11.31 -8.25
C PRO A 298 -11.70 10.46 -7.19
N LYS A 299 -12.28 9.33 -6.78
CA LYS A 299 -11.62 8.34 -5.90
C LYS A 299 -10.32 7.83 -6.49
N GLN A 300 -10.36 7.53 -7.79
CA GLN A 300 -9.19 7.02 -8.49
C GLN A 300 -8.17 8.15 -8.70
N ARG A 301 -8.61 9.38 -9.05
CA ARG A 301 -7.73 10.56 -9.15
C ARG A 301 -7.04 10.91 -7.83
N SER A 302 -7.74 10.86 -6.70
CA SER A 302 -7.16 11.19 -5.39
C SER A 302 -5.98 10.28 -5.05
N ARG A 303 -6.05 8.99 -5.40
CA ARG A 303 -4.93 8.02 -5.25
C ARG A 303 -3.67 8.38 -6.02
N TYR A 304 -3.80 8.98 -7.22
CA TYR A 304 -2.66 9.45 -8.00
C TYR A 304 -2.03 10.71 -7.42
N SER A 305 -2.88 11.62 -6.93
CA SER A 305 -2.47 12.95 -6.47
C SER A 305 -2.12 13.05 -4.97
N ALA A 306 -2.47 12.03 -4.17
CA ALA A 306 -2.43 12.06 -2.70
C ALA A 306 -3.21 13.24 -2.09
N LEU A 307 -4.32 13.65 -2.71
CA LEU A 307 -5.14 14.81 -2.30
C LEU A 307 -6.20 14.49 -1.22
N CYS A 308 -6.03 13.41 -0.46
CA CYS A 308 -6.89 13.09 0.68
C CYS A 308 -6.03 12.50 1.80
#